data_AF-B2WJG0-F1
#
_entry.id   AF-B2WJG0-F1
#
_cell.length_a   1.000
_cell.length_b   1.000
_cell.length_c   1.000
_cell.angle_alpha   90.00
_cell.angle_beta   90.00
_cell.angle_gamma   90.00
#
_symmetry.space_group_name_H-M   'P 1'
#
loop_
_entity.id
_entity.type
_entity.pdbx_description
1 polymer ?
#
loop_
_entity_poly.entity_id
_entity_poly.type
_entity_poly.pdbx_seq_one_letter_code
_entity_poly.pdbx_strand_id
1 'polypeptide(L)'
;MAVISGGSATIRFGVADSPTWEAGKLAPGERDDDAEGGGVEIEARLGDVFVVPAGVSHKTFAPRPETKELEFSQPPREVKEGGREKEEERRRFFEGVEVKGEFMMMGAYPEGNVWDFKVGGEHKGREEVVWNVPVPGKDPVLGESLEGLVGLWGGKGRGS
;
A
#
# COMPACT_ATOMS: atom_id res chain seq x y z
N MET A 1 5.65 -1.64 -0.22
CA MET A 1 5.86 -0.17 -0.08
C MET A 1 7.20 0.03 0.61
N ALA A 2 8.00 1.00 0.18
CA ALA A 2 9.27 1.36 0.80
C ALA A 2 9.30 2.85 1.16
N VAL A 3 9.82 3.20 2.33
CA VAL A 3 10.02 4.60 2.75
C VAL A 3 11.31 5.12 2.13
N ILE A 4 11.21 6.15 1.29
CA ILE A 4 12.33 6.64 0.47
C ILE A 4 12.84 8.02 0.89
N SER A 5 12.12 8.73 1.75
CA SER A 5 12.46 10.07 2.22
C SER A 5 11.70 10.42 3.51
N GLY A 6 12.17 11.45 4.21
CA GLY A 6 11.59 11.93 5.46
C GLY A 6 12.18 11.27 6.70
N GLY A 7 11.71 11.72 7.86
CA GLY A 7 12.09 11.18 9.15
C GLY A 7 11.27 9.95 9.51
N SER A 8 9.96 10.12 9.68
CA SER A 8 9.06 9.02 10.06
C SER A 8 7.59 9.31 9.76
N ALA A 9 6.73 8.29 9.78
CA ALA A 9 5.29 8.44 9.91
C ALA A 9 4.71 7.24 10.66
N THR A 10 3.52 7.39 11.25
CA THR A 10 2.82 6.24 11.83
C THR A 10 1.95 5.60 10.77
N ILE A 11 2.07 4.29 10.61
CA ILE A 11 1.21 3.50 9.73
C ILE A 11 0.43 2.51 10.59
N ARG A 12 -0.89 2.56 10.46
CA ARG A 12 -1.80 1.56 11.03
C ARG A 12 -2.14 0.53 9.98
N PHE A 13 -2.07 -0.75 10.33
CA PHE A 13 -2.43 -1.89 9.48
C PHE A 13 -3.55 -2.73 10.10
N GLY A 14 -4.43 -3.28 9.26
CA GLY A 14 -5.32 -4.39 9.59
C GLY A 14 -6.68 -4.04 10.18
N VAL A 15 -7.00 -2.75 10.33
CA VAL A 15 -8.34 -2.29 10.78
C VAL A 15 -8.77 -1.08 9.97
N ALA A 16 -10.05 -1.03 9.62
CA ALA A 16 -10.65 0.14 8.99
C ALA A 16 -10.96 1.23 10.03
N ASP A 17 -11.11 2.47 9.56
CA ASP A 17 -11.76 3.51 10.38
C ASP A 17 -13.25 3.19 10.56
N SER A 18 -13.91 3.89 11.48
CA SER A 18 -15.34 3.71 11.74
C SER A 18 -16.18 3.82 10.45
N PRO A 19 -17.24 3.00 10.28
CA PRO A 19 -18.15 3.13 9.15
C PRO A 19 -18.88 4.48 9.10
N THR A 20 -18.88 5.24 10.21
CA THR A 20 -19.42 6.60 10.31
C THR A 20 -18.33 7.68 10.26
N TRP A 21 -17.14 7.33 9.76
CA TRP A 21 -16.04 8.28 9.62
C TRP A 21 -16.36 9.38 8.59
N GLU A 22 -16.04 10.62 8.95
CA GLU A 22 -16.17 11.79 8.08
C GLU A 22 -14.88 12.63 8.12
N ALA A 23 -14.51 13.21 6.98
CA ALA A 23 -13.33 14.05 6.88
C ALA A 23 -13.41 15.24 7.85
N GLY A 24 -12.38 15.43 8.68
CA GLY A 24 -12.30 16.52 9.65
C GLY A 24 -13.00 16.26 10.99
N LYS A 25 -13.72 15.14 11.16
CA LYS A 25 -14.37 14.76 12.43
C LYS A 25 -13.37 14.35 13.51
N LEU A 26 -12.25 13.75 13.11
CA LEU A 26 -11.22 13.21 13.99
C LEU A 26 -9.84 13.73 13.54
N ALA A 27 -8.94 13.97 14.50
CA ALA A 27 -7.56 14.31 14.19
C ALA A 27 -6.83 13.12 13.53
N PRO A 28 -5.73 13.36 12.78
CA PRO A 28 -4.95 12.28 12.18
C PRO A 28 -4.49 11.26 13.22
N GLY A 29 -4.93 10.01 13.07
CA GLY A 29 -4.61 8.91 14.00
C GLY A 29 -5.66 8.68 15.09
N GLU A 30 -6.59 9.60 15.33
CA GLU A 30 -7.68 9.36 16.26
C GLU A 30 -8.67 8.30 15.74
N ARG A 31 -9.42 7.72 16.68
CA ARG A 31 -10.37 6.64 16.44
C ARG A 31 -11.70 6.97 17.10
N ASP A 32 -12.78 6.70 16.39
CA ASP A 32 -14.14 6.75 16.94
C ASP A 32 -14.37 5.54 17.88
N ASP A 33 -15.36 5.63 18.75
CA ASP A 33 -15.78 4.53 19.64
C ASP A 33 -16.28 3.32 18.84
N ASP A 34 -16.83 3.56 17.64
CA ASP A 34 -17.30 2.53 16.70
C ASP A 34 -16.20 1.96 15.78
N ALA A 35 -14.93 2.33 15.97
CA ALA A 35 -13.84 1.83 15.13
C ALA A 35 -13.52 0.35 15.40
N GLU A 36 -13.17 -0.41 14.36
CA GLU A 36 -12.87 -1.85 14.47
C GLU A 36 -11.72 -2.15 15.43
N GLY A 37 -11.97 -2.88 16.52
CA GLY A 37 -10.94 -3.24 17.50
C GLY A 37 -9.73 -3.96 16.89
N GLY A 38 -8.54 -3.72 17.45
CA GLY A 38 -7.28 -4.31 17.00
C GLY A 38 -6.46 -3.39 16.10
N GLY A 39 -5.73 -4.00 15.16
CA GLY A 39 -4.76 -3.33 14.29
C GLY A 39 -3.36 -3.24 14.91
N VAL A 40 -2.38 -2.96 14.06
CA VAL A 40 -0.99 -2.72 14.48
C VAL A 40 -0.55 -1.35 14.00
N GLU A 41 -0.01 -0.54 14.91
CA GLU A 41 0.61 0.74 14.58
C GLU A 41 2.13 0.59 14.60
N ILE A 42 2.77 1.03 13.52
CA ILE A 42 4.22 0.98 13.35
C ILE A 42 4.70 2.39 13.02
N GLU A 43 5.76 2.83 13.68
CA GLU A 43 6.50 4.03 13.27
C GLU A 43 7.43 3.65 12.12
N ALA A 44 7.02 3.98 10.89
CA ALA A 44 7.80 3.77 9.68
C ALA A 44 8.90 4.82 9.56
N ARG A 45 10.10 4.40 9.20
CA ARG A 45 11.31 5.23 9.04
C ARG A 45 11.97 5.00 7.69
N LEU A 46 12.88 5.90 7.32
CA LEU A 46 13.65 5.79 6.09
C LEU A 46 14.31 4.41 5.95
N GLY A 47 14.06 3.74 4.82
CA GLY A 47 14.57 2.40 4.53
C GLY A 47 13.65 1.25 4.93
N ASP A 48 12.58 1.50 5.69
CA ASP A 48 11.61 0.45 6.02
C ASP A 48 10.86 -0.02 4.78
N VAL A 49 10.66 -1.34 4.70
CA VAL A 49 9.94 -2.01 3.62
C VAL A 49 8.76 -2.80 4.20
N PHE A 50 7.58 -2.52 3.67
CA PHE A 50 6.33 -3.17 4.05
C PHE A 50 5.80 -4.01 2.90
N VAL A 51 5.50 -5.28 3.18
CA VAL A 51 4.70 -6.14 2.30
C VAL A 51 3.27 -6.07 2.80
N VAL A 52 2.40 -5.39 2.05
CA VAL A 52 0.99 -5.24 2.40
C VAL A 52 0.19 -6.32 1.69
N PRO A 53 -0.45 -7.25 2.43
CA PRO A 53 -1.24 -8.32 1.84
C PRO A 53 -2.48 -7.77 1.14
N ALA A 54 -2.99 -8.52 0.15
CA ALA A 54 -4.31 -8.23 -0.39
C ALA A 54 -5.37 -8.26 0.73
N GLY A 55 -6.26 -7.27 0.74
CA GLY A 55 -7.33 -7.15 1.74
C GLY A 55 -6.92 -6.54 3.08
N VAL A 56 -5.65 -6.17 3.29
CA VAL A 56 -5.23 -5.46 4.51
C VAL A 56 -5.41 -3.97 4.35
N SER A 57 -6.29 -3.41 5.17
CA SER A 57 -6.44 -1.96 5.33
C SER A 57 -5.18 -1.34 5.92
N HIS A 58 -4.85 -0.14 5.46
CA HIS A 58 -3.73 0.62 6.01
C HIS A 58 -3.97 2.13 5.92
N LYS A 59 -3.42 2.87 6.88
CA LYS A 59 -3.54 4.33 6.97
C LYS A 59 -2.24 4.93 7.47
N THR A 60 -1.74 5.95 6.77
CA THR A 60 -0.55 6.71 7.16
C THR A 60 -0.96 8.04 7.78
N PHE A 61 -0.37 8.41 8.91
CA PHE A 61 -0.61 9.68 9.61
C PHE A 61 0.61 10.14 10.40
N ALA A 62 0.56 11.38 10.89
CA ALA A 62 1.63 12.04 11.64
C ALA A 62 3.03 11.94 10.96
N PRO A 63 3.17 12.34 9.68
CA PRO A 63 4.46 12.37 9.02
C PRO A 63 5.40 13.38 9.69
N ARG A 64 6.70 13.09 9.63
CA ARG A 64 7.81 13.93 10.10
C ARG A 64 8.81 14.07 8.95
N PRO A 65 9.12 15.29 8.47
CA PRO A 65 8.52 16.57 8.89
C PRO A 65 7.01 16.61 8.65
N GLU A 66 6.30 17.43 9.45
CA GLU A 66 4.85 17.60 9.27
C GLU A 66 4.58 18.22 7.90
N THR A 67 3.69 17.57 7.14
CA THR A 67 3.23 18.07 5.84
C THR A 67 1.73 18.36 5.89
N LYS A 68 1.31 19.43 5.23
CA LYS A 68 -0.12 19.78 5.14
C LYS A 68 -0.82 19.03 4.01
N GLU A 69 -0.06 18.56 3.03
CA GLU A 69 -0.57 17.89 1.84
C GLU A 69 0.21 16.58 1.65
N LEU A 70 -0.52 15.50 1.37
CA LEU A 70 0.04 14.25 0.90
C LEU A 70 -0.17 14.20 -0.62
N GLU A 71 0.93 14.20 -1.36
CA GLU A 71 0.92 14.14 -2.82
C GLU A 71 0.98 12.68 -3.26
N PHE A 72 0.14 12.31 -4.24
CA PHE A 72 0.16 11.01 -4.87
C PHE A 72 0.69 11.13 -6.31
N SER A 73 1.96 10.78 -6.52
CA SER A 73 2.57 10.79 -7.84
C SER A 73 2.27 9.49 -8.57
N GLN A 74 1.40 9.55 -9.57
CA GLN A 74 1.08 8.44 -10.46
C GLN A 74 1.14 8.89 -11.93
N PRO A 75 1.61 8.03 -12.87
CA PRO A 75 1.58 8.34 -14.29
C PRO A 75 0.15 8.68 -14.77
N PRO A 76 0.00 9.45 -15.85
CA PRO A 76 -1.29 9.70 -16.50
C PRO A 76 -2.03 8.41 -16.82
N ARG A 77 -3.37 8.45 -16.82
CA ARG A 77 -4.24 7.27 -16.95
C ARG A 77 -3.91 6.41 -18.17
N GLU A 78 -3.58 7.03 -19.30
CA GLU A 78 -3.26 6.37 -20.57
C GLU A 78 -1.95 5.57 -20.50
N VAL A 79 -0.99 6.05 -19.69
CA VAL A 79 0.28 5.38 -19.43
C VAL A 79 0.12 4.30 -18.34
N LYS A 80 -0.79 4.55 -17.39
CA LYS A 80 -1.16 3.63 -16.31
C LYS A 80 -1.90 2.39 -16.83
N GLU A 81 -2.91 2.56 -17.68
CA GLU A 81 -3.76 1.48 -18.21
C GLU A 81 -3.16 0.76 -19.44
N GLY A 82 -2.06 1.28 -20.00
CA GLY A 82 -1.37 0.67 -21.13
C GLY A 82 -0.51 -0.54 -20.75
N GLY A 83 -0.24 -1.40 -21.73
CA GLY A 83 0.49 -2.65 -21.56
C GLY A 83 2.00 -2.46 -21.33
N ARG A 84 2.77 -3.53 -21.54
CA ARG A 84 4.23 -3.53 -21.36
C ARG A 84 4.95 -2.48 -22.22
N GLU A 85 4.39 -2.13 -23.37
CA GLU A 85 4.91 -1.09 -24.26
C GLU A 85 5.00 0.31 -23.64
N LYS A 86 4.19 0.57 -22.59
CA LYS A 86 4.20 1.83 -21.84
C LYS A 86 5.21 1.88 -20.69
N GLU A 87 6.02 0.83 -20.50
CA GLU A 87 6.95 0.72 -19.38
C GLU A 87 8.02 1.82 -19.37
N GLU A 88 8.58 2.16 -20.54
CA GLU A 88 9.53 3.27 -20.63
C GLU A 88 8.91 4.63 -20.30
N GLU A 89 7.65 4.85 -20.66
CA GLU A 89 6.92 6.08 -20.33
C GLU A 89 6.66 6.18 -18.82
N ARG A 90 6.30 5.06 -18.18
CA ARG A 90 6.18 4.98 -16.71
C ARG A 90 7.51 5.27 -16.03
N ARG A 91 8.60 4.68 -16.52
CA ARG A 91 9.95 4.92 -15.98
C ARG A 91 10.33 6.40 -16.08
N ARG A 92 10.15 7.01 -17.26
CA ARG A 92 10.41 8.44 -17.48
C ARG A 92 9.59 9.35 -16.56
N PHE A 93 8.34 8.99 -16.26
CA PHE A 93 7.53 9.72 -15.28
C PHE A 93 8.17 9.71 -13.89
N PHE A 94 8.54 8.53 -13.39
CA PHE A 94 9.11 8.40 -12.04
C PHE A 94 10.53 8.96 -11.92
N GLU A 95 11.32 8.95 -13.00
CA GLU A 95 12.62 9.64 -13.06
C GLU A 95 12.47 11.17 -12.85
N GLY A 96 11.31 11.74 -13.16
CA GLY A 96 11.00 13.15 -12.93
C GLY A 96 10.41 13.47 -11.55
N VAL A 97 10.11 12.46 -10.72
CA VAL A 97 9.59 12.68 -9.37
C VAL A 97 10.73 13.02 -8.42
N GLU A 98 10.76 14.26 -7.94
CA GLU A 98 11.78 14.73 -7.02
C GLU A 98 11.60 14.17 -5.61
N VAL A 99 12.71 13.73 -5.00
CA VAL A 99 12.74 13.32 -3.59
C VAL A 99 12.97 14.55 -2.72
N LYS A 100 11.88 15.12 -2.20
CA LYS A 100 11.83 16.47 -1.62
C LYS A 100 12.22 16.55 -0.12
N GLY A 101 12.49 15.42 0.54
CA GLY A 101 12.89 15.38 1.95
C GLY A 101 11.74 15.22 2.95
N GLU A 102 10.48 15.36 2.52
CA GLU A 102 9.30 14.99 3.30
C GLU A 102 9.14 13.47 3.37
N PHE A 103 8.20 13.02 4.21
CA PHE A 103 7.84 11.60 4.27
C PHE A 103 7.26 11.14 2.93
N MET A 104 7.99 10.28 2.23
CA MET A 104 7.57 9.72 0.94
C MET A 104 7.67 8.20 0.98
N MET A 105 6.65 7.54 0.42
CA MET A 105 6.63 6.09 0.23
C MET A 105 6.47 5.74 -1.25
N MET A 106 7.17 4.71 -1.67
CA MET A 106 7.05 4.14 -3.01
C MET A 106 6.36 2.78 -2.93
N GLY A 107 5.25 2.65 -3.66
CA GLY A 107 4.62 1.35 -3.93
C GLY A 107 5.44 0.57 -4.96
N ALA A 108 5.55 -0.75 -4.76
CA ALA A 108 6.10 -1.66 -5.74
C ALA A 108 5.11 -2.83 -5.90
N TYR A 109 4.85 -3.21 -7.15
CA TYR A 109 3.96 -4.32 -7.48
C TYR A 109 4.78 -5.45 -8.12
N PRO A 110 4.37 -6.72 -7.95
CA PRO A 110 5.08 -7.83 -8.58
C PRO A 110 5.11 -7.69 -10.10
N GLU A 111 6.19 -8.20 -10.71
CA GLU A 111 6.40 -8.19 -12.15
C GLU A 111 5.18 -8.74 -12.92
N GLY A 112 4.81 -8.05 -14.01
CA GLY A 112 3.68 -8.43 -14.85
C GLY A 112 2.32 -7.86 -14.43
N ASN A 113 2.21 -7.25 -13.25
CA ASN A 113 1.01 -6.52 -12.86
C ASN A 113 1.02 -5.09 -13.41
N VAL A 114 -0.16 -4.59 -13.77
CA VAL A 114 -0.38 -3.18 -14.11
C VAL A 114 -0.57 -2.41 -12.81
N TRP A 115 0.10 -1.27 -12.69
CA TRP A 115 0.30 -0.59 -11.41
C TRP A 115 -0.90 0.32 -11.26
N ASP A 116 -1.87 -0.06 -10.45
CA ASP A 116 -3.05 0.77 -10.22
C ASP A 116 -3.31 1.12 -8.76
N PHE A 117 -3.50 2.41 -8.52
CA PHE A 117 -4.30 2.86 -7.39
C PHE A 117 -5.76 2.79 -7.82
N LYS A 118 -6.49 1.80 -7.32
CA LYS A 118 -7.94 1.72 -7.48
C LYS A 118 -8.61 2.46 -6.34
N VAL A 119 -9.46 3.42 -6.68
CA VAL A 119 -10.40 3.98 -5.72
C VAL A 119 -11.43 2.87 -5.48
N GLY A 120 -11.51 2.34 -4.26
CA GLY A 120 -12.36 1.19 -3.93
C GLY A 120 -13.82 1.36 -4.39
N GLY A 121 -14.50 0.24 -4.67
CA GLY A 121 -15.89 0.22 -5.13
C GLY A 121 -16.13 -0.69 -6.34
N GLU A 122 -15.10 -0.95 -7.15
CA GLU A 122 -15.17 -1.86 -8.31
C GLU A 122 -15.53 -3.31 -7.92
N HIS A 123 -15.27 -3.68 -6.67
CA HIS A 123 -15.51 -5.01 -6.11
C HIS A 123 -16.66 -5.05 -5.10
N LYS A 124 -17.52 -4.03 -5.03
CA LYS A 124 -18.68 -4.05 -4.12
C LYS A 124 -19.59 -5.24 -4.44
N GLY A 125 -19.73 -6.18 -3.52
CA GLY A 125 -20.43 -7.46 -3.73
C GLY A 125 -19.59 -8.59 -4.33
N ARG A 126 -18.26 -8.41 -4.45
CA ARG A 126 -17.29 -9.43 -4.90
C ARG A 126 -16.14 -9.61 -3.91
N GLU A 127 -16.38 -9.35 -2.64
CA GLU A 127 -15.40 -9.44 -1.55
C GLU A 127 -14.77 -10.84 -1.46
N GLU A 128 -15.60 -11.87 -1.68
CA GLU A 128 -15.15 -13.27 -1.80
C GLU A 128 -14.05 -13.48 -2.84
N VAL A 129 -14.02 -12.71 -3.94
CA VAL A 129 -12.96 -12.83 -4.95
C VAL A 129 -11.62 -12.34 -4.38
N VAL A 130 -11.65 -11.29 -3.57
CA VAL A 130 -10.45 -10.71 -2.94
C VAL A 130 -9.94 -11.62 -1.83
N TRP A 131 -10.85 -12.16 -1.00
CA TRP A 131 -10.49 -13.06 0.10
C TRP A 131 -9.91 -14.40 -0.37
N ASN A 132 -10.24 -14.81 -1.60
CA ASN A 132 -9.74 -16.05 -2.18
C ASN A 132 -8.54 -15.85 -3.14
N VAL A 133 -7.90 -14.67 -3.15
CA VAL A 133 -6.67 -14.46 -3.93
C VAL A 133 -5.58 -15.43 -3.45
N PRO A 134 -4.98 -16.24 -4.34
CA PRO A 134 -3.96 -17.21 -3.95
C PRO A 134 -2.68 -16.52 -3.48
N VAL A 135 -1.95 -17.21 -2.62
CA VAL A 135 -0.66 -16.74 -2.14
C VAL A 135 0.33 -16.83 -3.32
N PRO A 136 1.11 -15.77 -3.59
CA PRO A 136 2.06 -15.77 -4.69
C PRO A 136 3.11 -16.87 -4.50
N GLY A 137 3.60 -17.45 -5.60
CA GLY A 137 4.60 -18.53 -5.57
C GLY A 137 6.00 -18.09 -5.12
N LYS A 138 6.26 -16.78 -5.04
CA LYS A 138 7.53 -16.18 -4.60
C LYS A 138 7.26 -15.00 -3.68
N ASP A 139 8.06 -14.89 -2.63
CA ASP A 139 8.18 -13.72 -1.79
C ASP A 139 8.91 -12.59 -2.57
N PRO A 140 8.42 -11.34 -2.52
CA PRO A 140 9.01 -10.24 -3.28
C PRO A 140 10.41 -9.82 -2.79
N VAL A 141 10.81 -10.21 -1.57
CA VAL A 141 12.10 -9.87 -0.96
C VAL A 141 13.00 -11.11 -0.88
N LEU A 142 12.47 -12.23 -0.42
CA LEU A 142 13.20 -13.46 -0.13
C LEU A 142 13.08 -14.52 -1.22
N GLY A 143 12.39 -14.22 -2.32
CA GLY A 143 12.22 -15.14 -3.45
C GLY A 143 11.49 -16.42 -3.05
N GLU A 144 12.15 -17.57 -3.17
CA GLU A 144 11.53 -18.87 -2.89
C GLU A 144 11.63 -19.30 -1.41
N SER A 145 12.18 -18.46 -0.55
CA SER A 145 12.33 -18.78 0.88
C SER A 145 10.98 -18.93 1.59
N LEU A 146 10.87 -19.97 2.42
CA LEU A 146 9.73 -20.18 3.32
C LEU A 146 9.78 -19.32 4.58
N GLU A 147 10.86 -18.57 4.82
CA GLU A 147 10.93 -17.60 5.91
C GLU A 147 10.12 -16.33 5.60
N GLY A 148 9.78 -16.12 4.31
CA GLY A 148 8.97 -15.00 3.84
C GLY A 148 7.48 -15.31 3.75
N LEU A 149 6.76 -14.45 3.03
CA LEU A 149 5.33 -14.50 2.75
C LEU A 149 4.87 -15.90 2.33
N VAL A 150 5.64 -16.59 1.48
CA VAL A 150 5.29 -17.93 0.95
C VAL A 150 5.12 -18.97 2.06
N GLY A 151 5.97 -18.95 3.10
CA GLY A 151 5.84 -19.88 4.22
C GLY A 151 4.99 -19.35 5.37
N LEU A 152 4.95 -18.02 5.56
CA LEU A 152 4.14 -17.39 6.62
C LEU A 152 2.64 -17.42 6.32
N TRP A 153 2.22 -17.29 5.06
CA TRP A 153 0.80 -17.38 4.66
C TRP A 153 0.43 -18.75 4.14
N GLY A 154 0.55 -19.80 4.96
CA GLY A 154 0.20 -21.19 4.61
C GLY A 154 -1.28 -21.48 4.30
N GLY A 155 -1.96 -20.66 3.50
CA GLY A 155 -3.32 -20.86 2.99
C GLY A 155 -3.39 -21.84 1.83
N LYS A 156 -4.53 -22.54 1.69
CA LYS A 156 -4.81 -23.54 0.65
C LYS A 156 -4.97 -22.89 -0.74
N GLY A 157 -3.87 -22.50 -1.36
CA GLY A 157 -3.91 -21.91 -2.69
C GLY A 157 -2.53 -21.47 -3.12
N ARG A 158 -1.65 -22.44 -3.41
CA ARG A 158 -0.40 -22.15 -4.12
C ARG A 158 -0.79 -21.88 -5.57
N GLY A 159 -0.72 -20.62 -6.00
CA GLY A 159 -0.84 -20.28 -7.41
C GLY A 159 0.31 -20.90 -8.19
N SER A 160 -0.03 -21.73 -9.18
CA SER A 160 0.89 -22.37 -10.12
C SER A 160 1.43 -21.37 -11.14
#